data_AF-A0A4R2U0R6-F1
#
_entry.id   AF-A0A4R2U0R6-F1
#
_cell.length_a   1.000
_cell.length_b   1.000
_cell.length_c   1.000
_cell.angle_alpha   90.00
_cell.angle_beta   90.00
_cell.angle_gamma   90.00
#
_symmetry.space_group_name_H-M   'P 1'
#
loop_
_entity.id
_entity.type
_entity.pdbx_description
1 polymer ?
#
loop_
_entity_poly.entity_id
_entity_poly.type
_entity_poly.pdbx_seq_one_letter_code
_entity_poly.pdbx_strand_id
1 'polypeptide(L)' 'MVYRAYADLGSDDLCFLTDTPPTEVAGHFRNLGIAIETGTGIKKGARGPICSVYLRDPDDNLIKVSSYQL' A
#
# COMPACT_ATOMS: atom_id res chain seq x y z
N MET A 1 29.89 20.91 2.11
CA MET A 1 28.53 21.48 2.02
C MET A 1 27.57 20.31 1.79
N VAL A 2 26.70 20.00 2.74
CA VAL A 2 25.73 18.90 2.61
C VAL A 2 24.37 19.58 2.37
N TYR A 3 23.88 19.52 1.14
CA TYR A 3 22.52 19.95 0.84
C TYR A 3 21.58 18.79 1.19
N ARG A 4 20.55 19.05 2.00
CA ARG A 4 19.44 18.12 2.17
C ARG A 4 18.54 18.24 0.94
N ALA A 5 18.43 17.18 0.16
CA ALA A 5 17.32 17.01 -0.76
C ALA A 5 16.09 16.59 0.07
N TYR A 6 15.01 17.34 -0.03
CA TYR A 6 13.71 16.93 0.49
C TYR A 6 12.98 16.20 -0.64
N ALA A 7 12.35 15.07 -0.33
CA ALA A 7 11.48 14.40 -1.28
C ALA A 7 10.24 15.27 -1.54
N ASP A 8 9.72 15.21 -2.76
CA ASP A 8 8.46 15.86 -3.11
C ASP A 8 7.28 15.13 -2.45
N LEU A 9 6.21 15.85 -2.14
CA LEU A 9 4.97 15.25 -1.66
C LEU A 9 4.43 14.27 -2.71
N GLY A 10 3.97 13.11 -2.28
CA GLY A 10 3.38 12.09 -3.16
C GLY A 10 4.39 11.26 -3.94
N SER A 11 5.68 11.43 -3.67
CA SER A 11 6.73 10.72 -4.41
C SER A 11 7.03 9.31 -3.87
N ASP A 12 6.50 8.95 -2.70
CA ASP A 12 6.76 7.65 -2.08
C ASP A 12 5.85 6.54 -2.64
N ASP A 13 6.44 5.36 -2.86
CA ASP A 13 5.74 4.12 -3.22
C ASP A 13 6.09 3.00 -2.22
N LEU A 14 5.25 2.84 -1.20
CA LEU A 14 5.54 2.02 -0.02
C LEU A 14 4.72 0.74 0.01
N CYS A 15 5.33 -0.34 0.50
CA CYS A 15 4.66 -1.63 0.71
C CYS A 15 4.76 -2.07 2.17
N PHE A 16 3.61 -2.15 2.83
CA PHE A 16 3.49 -2.66 4.19
C PHE A 16 2.94 -4.08 4.19
N LEU A 17 3.57 -4.93 4.99
CA LEU A 17 3.10 -6.30 5.21
C LEU A 17 2.17 -6.35 6.41
N THR A 18 1.12 -7.17 6.31
CA THR A 18 0.19 -7.47 7.38
C THR A 18 -0.18 -8.95 7.34
N ASP A 19 -0.52 -9.50 8.51
CA ASP A 19 -1.08 -10.85 8.64
C ASP A 19 -2.57 -10.88 8.26
N THR A 20 -3.22 -9.72 8.15
CA THR A 20 -4.63 -9.61 7.74
C THR A 20 -4.76 -9.75 6.22
N PRO A 21 -5.71 -10.55 5.70
CA PRO A 21 -5.95 -10.66 4.26
C PRO A 21 -6.25 -9.29 3.62
N PRO A 22 -5.65 -8.95 2.47
CA PRO A 22 -5.88 -7.67 1.79
C PRO A 22 -7.34 -7.40 1.42
N THR A 23 -8.16 -8.45 1.30
CA THR A 23 -9.62 -8.35 1.09
C THR A 23 -10.34 -7.81 2.32
N GLU A 24 -9.95 -8.23 3.52
CA GLU A 24 -10.49 -7.72 4.78
C GLU A 24 -10.00 -6.30 5.03
N VAL A 25 -8.72 -6.02 4.76
CA VAL A 25 -8.17 -4.66 4.79
C VAL A 25 -8.95 -3.72 3.85
N ALA A 26 -9.24 -4.17 2.63
CA ALA A 26 -10.06 -3.41 1.69
C ALA A 26 -11.47 -3.16 2.22
N GLY A 27 -12.09 -4.13 2.88
CA GLY A 27 -13.39 -3.96 3.56
C GLY A 27 -13.32 -2.92 4.68
N HIS A 28 -12.29 -2.98 5.51
CA HIS A 28 -12.05 -2.03 6.59
C HIS A 28 -11.89 -0.59 6.06
N PHE A 29 -11.07 -0.40 5.02
CA PHE A 29 -10.88 0.91 4.40
C PHE A 29 -12.17 1.48 3.79
N ARG A 30 -12.95 0.65 3.09
CA ARG A 30 -14.26 1.08 2.57
C ARG A 30 -15.22 1.50 3.68
N ASN A 31 -15.23 0.79 4.81
CA ASN A 31 -16.07 1.14 5.96
C ASN A 31 -15.66 2.46 6.61
N LEU A 32 -14.39 2.85 6.49
CA LEU A 32 -13.87 4.14 6.93
C LEU A 32 -14.02 5.25 5.87
N GLY A 33 -14.59 4.95 4.70
CA GLY A 33 -14.71 5.91 3.59
C GLY A 33 -13.39 6.19 2.86
N ILE A 34 -12.38 5.34 3.03
CA ILE A 34 -11.08 5.48 2.35
C ILE A 34 -11.20 4.90 0.93
N ALA A 35 -10.79 5.69 -0.06
CA ALA A 35 -10.79 5.29 -1.46
C ALA A 35 -9.71 4.24 -1.74
N ILE A 36 -10.08 3.20 -2.49
CA ILE A 36 -9.16 2.17 -2.96
C ILE A 36 -8.88 2.45 -4.43
N GLU A 37 -7.60 2.61 -4.79
CA GLU A 37 -7.17 2.94 -6.16
C GLU A 37 -7.26 1.71 -7.06
N THR A 38 -6.83 0.55 -6.57
CA THR A 38 -6.93 -0.74 -7.28
C THR A 38 -7.32 -1.82 -6.30
N GLY A 39 -8.27 -2.67 -6.71
CA GLY A 39 -8.72 -3.82 -5.93
C GLY A 39 -7.60 -4.83 -5.62
N THR A 40 -7.92 -5.84 -4.81
CA THR A 40 -6.96 -6.86 -4.39
C THR A 40 -6.43 -7.65 -5.58
N GLY A 41 -5.11 -7.77 -5.70
CA GLY A 41 -4.48 -8.54 -6.77
C GLY A 41 -3.13 -9.14 -6.36
N ILE A 42 -2.75 -10.23 -7.04
CA ILE A 42 -1.45 -10.89 -6.81
C ILE A 42 -0.34 -10.08 -7.47
N LYS A 43 0.76 -9.89 -6.73
CA LYS A 43 1.93 -9.10 -7.10
C LYS A 43 3.21 -9.80 -6.64
N LYS A 44 4.35 -9.36 -7.18
CA LYS A 44 5.66 -9.86 -6.79
C LYS A 44 6.12 -9.16 -5.51
N GLY A 45 6.12 -9.88 -4.39
CA GLY A 45 6.74 -9.45 -3.15
C GLY A 45 8.22 -9.82 -3.10
N ALA A 46 8.91 -9.31 -2.07
CA ALA A 46 10.34 -9.54 -1.88
C ALA A 46 10.70 -11.02 -1.70
N ARG A 47 9.81 -11.81 -1.07
CA ARG A 47 10.03 -13.23 -0.77
C ARG A 47 9.20 -14.20 -1.61
N GLY A 48 8.36 -13.68 -2.52
CA GLY A 48 7.37 -14.48 -3.24
C GLY A 48 6.10 -13.69 -3.57
N PRO A 49 5.07 -14.35 -4.12
CA PRO A 49 3.81 -13.70 -4.44
C PRO A 49 3.13 -13.17 -3.18
N ILE A 50 2.60 -11.95 -3.27
CA ILE A 50 1.78 -11.30 -2.25
C ILE A 50 0.46 -10.87 -2.88
N CYS A 51 -0.60 -10.83 -2.10
CA CYS A 51 -1.81 -10.11 -2.47
C CYS A 51 -1.74 -8.71 -1.87
N SER A 52 -2.19 -7.68 -2.61
CA SER A 52 -2.07 -6.28 -2.19
C SER A 52 -3.35 -5.49 -2.46
N VAL A 53 -3.67 -4.54 -1.58
CA VAL A 53 -4.65 -3.46 -1.81
C VAL A 53 -3.91 -2.12 -1.89
N TYR A 54 -4.40 -1.21 -2.74
CA TYR A 54 -3.75 0.05 -3.09
C TYR A 54 -4.60 1.25 -2.67
N LEU A 55 -3.98 2.26 -2.07
CA LEU A 55 -4.60 3.52 -1.67
C LEU A 55 -3.60 4.67 -1.74
N ARG A 56 -4.13 5.89 -1.66
CA ARG A 56 -3.36 7.13 -1.49
C ARG A 56 -3.48 7.64 -0.06
N ASP A 57 -2.38 8.12 0.48
CA ASP A 57 -2.39 8.89 1.74
C ASP A 57 -2.71 10.38 1.46
N PRO A 58 -2.80 11.25 2.48
CA PRO A 58 -3.11 12.67 2.27
C PRO A 58 -2.09 13.46 1.45
N ASP A 59 -0.85 12.97 1.37
CA ASP A 59 0.23 13.59 0.58
C ASP A 59 0.29 13.01 -0.85
N ASP A 60 -0.65 12.13 -1.22
CA ASP A 60 -0.74 11.40 -2.49
C ASP A 60 0.35 10.32 -2.69
N ASN A 61 0.97 9.84 -1.61
CA ASN A 61 1.91 8.73 -1.70
C ASN A 61 1.15 7.43 -2.04
N LEU A 62 1.78 6.56 -2.82
CA LEU A 62 1.20 5.26 -3.14
C LEU A 62 1.48 4.28 -1.99
N ILE A 63 0.40 3.82 -1.35
CA ILE A 63 0.47 2.87 -0.25
C ILE A 63 -0.08 1.53 -0.70
N LYS A 64 0.71 0.47 -0.48
CA LYS A 64 0.32 -0.93 -0.70
C LYS A 64 0.23 -1.64 0.64
N VAL A 65 -0.93 -2.17 0.99
CA VAL A 65 -1.08 -3.07 2.14
C VAL A 65 -1.20 -4.50 1.63
N SER A 66 -0.24 -5.34 2.01
CA SER A 66 -0.04 -6.64 1.39
C SER A 66 0.11 -7.77 2.40
N SER A 67 -0.21 -8.98 1.96
CA SER A 67 0.03 -10.20 2.74
C SER A 67 0.58 -11.30 1.85
N TYR A 68 1.46 -12.14 2.40
CA TYR A 68 1.89 -13.36 1.74
C TYR A 68 0.74 -14.36 1.80
N GLN A 69 0.31 -14.86 0.63
CA GLN A 69 -0.56 -16.04 0.60
C GLN A 69 0.31 -17.23 0.98
N LEU A 70 0.11 -17.77 2.18
CA LEU A 70 0.55 -19.11 2.54
C LEU A 70 -0.30 -20.15 1.81
#